data_AF-A0A5P9F1U1-F1
#
_entry.id   AF-A0A5P9F1U1-F1
#
_cell.length_a   1.000
_cell.length_b   1.000
_cell.length_c   1.000
_cell.angle_alpha   90.00
_cell.angle_beta   90.00
_cell.angle_gamma   90.00
#
_symmetry.space_group_name_H-M   'P 1'
#
loop_
_entity.id
_entity.type
_entity.pdbx_description
1 polymer ?
#
loop_
_entity_poly.entity_id
_entity_poly.type
_entity_poly.pdbx_seq_one_letter_code
_entity_poly.pdbx_strand_id
1 'polypeptide(L)'
;MSLWKRLWDTSDVIEQSVEAVIRTGDALVYTEEEKANFKEKILEWMLKWQQVTAGQNLTRRLLALAITFIWLLESAVALILCIWSAFEPNISSVTRAAEVAFDAASNMGLPVGVILTFYFAPNKISEAAARYHMARSTSS
;
A
#
# COMPACT_ATOMS: atom_id res chain seq x y z
N MET A 1 -20.15 -14.75 -12.97
CA MET A 1 -18.76 -14.94 -12.48
C MET A 1 -17.90 -13.75 -12.91
N SER A 2 -17.81 -12.65 -12.15
CA SER A 2 -17.07 -11.48 -12.65
C SER A 2 -16.54 -10.51 -11.58
N LEU A 3 -17.25 -10.27 -10.48
CA LEU A 3 -16.80 -9.31 -9.45
C LEU A 3 -15.77 -9.89 -8.49
N TRP A 4 -15.97 -11.13 -8.03
CA TRP A 4 -15.02 -11.82 -7.15
C TRP A 4 -13.66 -12.08 -7.79
N LYS A 5 -13.63 -12.31 -9.11
CA LYS A 5 -12.36 -12.48 -9.82
C LYS A 5 -11.62 -11.15 -9.93
N ARG A 6 -12.30 -10.05 -10.28
CA ARG A 6 -11.70 -8.69 -10.33
C ARG A 6 -11.20 -8.15 -8.99
N LEU A 7 -11.83 -8.55 -7.87
CA LEU A 7 -11.36 -8.19 -6.51
C LEU A 7 -10.16 -9.03 -6.03
N TRP A 8 -9.88 -10.16 -6.69
CA TRP A 8 -8.73 -11.04 -6.42
C TRP A 8 -7.63 -10.95 -7.50
N ASP A 9 -7.94 -10.37 -8.66
CA ASP A 9 -7.02 -10.01 -9.75
C ASP A 9 -6.23 -8.72 -9.44
N THR A 10 -6.15 -8.39 -8.16
CA THR A 10 -5.32 -7.35 -7.57
C THR A 10 -3.83 -7.69 -7.68
N SER A 11 -3.44 -8.80 -8.31
CA SER A 11 -2.03 -9.14 -8.56
C SER A 11 -1.32 -8.01 -9.29
N ASP A 12 -1.96 -7.43 -10.31
CA ASP A 12 -1.36 -6.37 -11.12
C ASP A 12 -1.29 -5.05 -10.36
N VAL A 13 -2.29 -4.77 -9.51
CA VAL A 13 -2.32 -3.57 -8.65
C VAL A 13 -1.32 -3.70 -7.51
N ILE A 14 -1.14 -4.91 -6.98
CA ILE A 14 -0.11 -5.23 -5.98
C ILE A 14 1.27 -5.13 -6.61
N GLU A 15 1.47 -5.63 -7.83
CA GLU A 15 2.73 -5.56 -8.57
C GLU A 15 3.09 -4.10 -8.89
N GLN A 16 2.14 -3.29 -9.36
CA GLN A 16 2.33 -1.85 -9.58
C GLN A 16 2.58 -1.08 -8.27
N SER A 17 1.94 -1.47 -7.17
CA SER A 17 2.19 -0.86 -5.86
C SER A 17 3.58 -1.22 -5.32
N VAL A 18 4.01 -2.46 -5.54
CA VAL A 18 5.36 -2.93 -5.19
C VAL A 18 6.41 -2.26 -6.06
N GLU A 19 6.20 -2.14 -7.37
CA GLU A 19 7.08 -1.38 -8.27
C GLU A 19 7.14 0.10 -7.91
N ALA A 20 6.01 0.73 -7.55
CA ALA A 20 6.00 2.12 -7.10
C ALA A 20 6.81 2.29 -5.81
N VAL A 21 6.73 1.35 -4.87
CA VAL A 21 7.55 1.36 -3.65
C VAL A 21 9.02 1.12 -3.95
N ILE A 22 9.35 0.15 -4.83
CA ILE A 22 10.72 -0.13 -5.25
C ILE A 22 11.31 1.09 -5.97
N ARG A 23 10.58 1.70 -6.89
CA ARG A 23 11.02 2.89 -7.64
C ARG A 23 11.15 4.13 -6.75
N THR A 24 10.31 4.25 -5.72
CA THR A 24 10.46 5.31 -4.69
C THR A 24 11.66 5.05 -3.78
N GLY A 25 11.97 3.78 -3.50
CA GLY A 25 13.19 3.37 -2.79
C GLY A 25 14.46 3.54 -3.62
N ASP A 26 14.41 3.25 -4.92
CA ASP A 26 15.54 3.33 -5.86
C ASP A 26 15.80 4.79 -6.32
N ALA A 27 14.81 5.68 -6.17
CA ALA A 27 14.97 7.13 -6.33
C ALA A 27 15.81 7.79 -5.22
N LEU A 28 16.15 7.07 -4.15
CA LEU A 28 17.14 7.51 -3.14
C LEU A 28 18.54 7.11 -3.62
N VAL A 29 19.06 7.89 -4.56
CA VAL A 29 20.34 7.70 -5.26
C VAL A 29 21.53 7.57 -4.30
N TYR A 30 22.20 6.41 -4.35
CA TYR A 30 23.55 6.17 -3.81
C TYR A 30 24.33 5.28 -4.79
N THR A 31 25.66 5.37 -4.80
CA THR A 31 26.51 4.46 -5.59
C THR A 31 26.44 3.02 -5.06
N GLU A 32 26.70 1.99 -5.88
CA GLU A 32 26.52 0.57 -5.47
C GLU A 32 27.32 0.17 -4.20
N GLU A 33 28.50 0.75 -3.98
CA GLU A 33 29.32 0.54 -2.77
C GLU A 33 28.81 1.33 -1.55
N GLU A 34 28.28 2.54 -1.76
CA GLU A 34 27.62 3.30 -0.70
C GLU A 34 26.28 2.67 -0.31
N LYS A 35 25.54 2.08 -1.28
CA LYS A 35 24.30 1.33 -1.03
C LYS A 35 24.54 0.16 -0.07
N ALA A 36 25.64 -0.56 -0.16
CA ALA A 36 25.91 -1.70 0.73
C ALA A 36 26.16 -1.26 2.18
N ASN A 37 27.07 -0.31 2.39
CA ASN A 37 27.38 0.23 3.72
C ASN A 37 26.21 1.03 4.31
N PHE A 38 25.44 1.73 3.48
CA PHE A 38 24.27 2.49 3.91
C PHE A 38 23.08 1.57 4.21
N LYS A 39 22.88 0.50 3.43
CA LYS A 39 21.88 -0.54 3.72
C LYS A 39 22.15 -1.20 5.06
N GLU A 40 23.40 -1.55 5.36
CA GLU A 40 23.77 -2.17 6.64
C GLU A 40 23.49 -1.23 7.83
N LYS A 41 23.87 0.05 7.72
CA LYS A 41 23.58 1.08 8.74
C LYS A 41 22.09 1.39 8.89
N ILE A 42 21.33 1.45 7.79
CA ILE A 42 19.87 1.59 7.84
C ILE A 42 19.25 0.36 8.51
N LEU A 43 19.73 -0.84 8.20
CA LEU A 43 19.21 -2.08 8.76
C LEU A 43 19.45 -2.13 10.27
N GLU A 44 20.67 -1.82 10.73
CA GLU A 44 20.98 -1.71 12.17
C GLU A 44 20.13 -0.65 12.86
N TRP A 45 19.98 0.52 12.26
CA TRP A 45 19.14 1.59 12.79
C TRP A 45 17.68 1.18 12.85
N MET A 46 17.15 0.51 11.81
CA MET A 46 15.80 -0.04 11.78
C MET A 46 15.60 -1.11 12.85
N LEU A 47 16.55 -2.04 13.02
CA LEU A 47 16.49 -3.09 14.03
C LEU A 47 16.49 -2.48 15.44
N LYS A 48 17.35 -1.49 15.69
CA LYS A 48 17.41 -0.76 16.97
C LYS A 48 16.14 0.06 17.22
N TRP A 49 15.63 0.74 16.20
CA TRP A 49 14.33 1.42 16.26
C TRP A 49 13.23 0.43 16.59
N GLN A 50 13.19 -0.72 15.92
CA GLN A 50 12.18 -1.76 16.09
C GLN A 50 12.25 -2.38 17.50
N GLN A 51 13.44 -2.59 18.06
CA GLN A 51 13.63 -3.01 19.44
C GLN A 51 13.09 -1.99 20.45
N VAL A 52 13.44 -0.70 20.29
CA VAL A 52 12.99 0.38 21.20
C VAL A 52 11.48 0.59 21.11
N THR A 53 10.88 0.27 19.97
CA THR A 53 9.44 0.48 19.72
C THR A 53 8.61 -0.79 19.73
N ALA A 54 9.18 -1.92 20.14
CA ALA A 54 8.48 -3.21 20.23
C ALA A 54 7.29 -3.15 21.20
N GLY A 55 7.36 -2.30 22.24
CA GLY A 55 6.25 -2.05 23.16
C GLY A 55 5.06 -1.28 22.54
N GLN A 56 5.25 -0.62 21.39
CA GLN A 56 4.24 0.18 20.70
C GLN A 56 3.58 -0.56 19.52
N ASN A 57 3.81 -1.87 19.40
CA ASN A 57 3.29 -2.67 18.29
C ASN A 57 1.75 -2.60 18.18
N LEU A 58 1.04 -2.54 19.31
CA LEU A 58 -0.42 -2.38 19.31
C LEU A 58 -0.84 -0.99 18.81
N THR A 59 -0.19 0.07 19.30
CA THR A 59 -0.47 1.46 18.89
C THR A 59 -0.23 1.65 17.39
N ARG A 60 0.82 1.05 16.84
CA ARG A 60 1.10 1.08 15.39
C ARG A 60 0.03 0.38 14.57
N ARG A 61 -0.43 -0.79 15.02
CA ARG A 61 -1.53 -1.52 14.38
C ARG A 61 -2.82 -0.72 14.43
N LEU A 62 -3.11 -0.08 15.55
CA LEU A 62 -4.30 0.75 15.71
C LEU A 62 -4.26 1.97 14.80
N LEU A 63 -3.11 2.66 14.71
CA LEU A 63 -2.93 3.80 13.80
C LEU A 63 -3.05 3.39 12.34
N ALA A 64 -2.39 2.29 11.95
CA ALA A 64 -2.50 1.72 10.61
C ALA A 64 -3.96 1.40 10.25
N LEU A 65 -4.71 0.80 11.19
CA LEU A 65 -6.12 0.48 11.01
C LEU A 65 -6.98 1.76 10.95
N ALA A 66 -6.74 2.74 11.81
CA ALA A 66 -7.50 3.99 11.83
C ALA A 66 -7.32 4.79 10.54
N ILE A 67 -6.08 4.92 10.05
CA ILE A 67 -5.77 5.66 8.82
C ILE A 67 -6.37 4.97 7.61
N THR A 68 -6.21 3.64 7.51
CA THR A 68 -6.81 2.86 6.40
C THR A 68 -8.34 2.87 6.46
N PHE A 69 -8.93 2.87 7.66
CA PHE A 69 -10.38 2.96 7.84
C PHE A 69 -10.95 4.31 7.39
N ILE A 70 -10.31 5.44 7.76
CA ILE A 70 -10.73 6.77 7.34
C ILE A 70 -10.64 6.89 5.81
N TRP A 71 -9.53 6.44 5.22
CA TRP A 71 -9.37 6.44 3.76
C TRP A 71 -10.43 5.61 3.03
N LEU A 72 -10.78 4.43 3.55
CA LEU A 72 -11.85 3.60 3.01
C LEU A 72 -13.21 4.30 3.13
N LEU A 73 -13.46 4.99 4.22
CA LEU A 73 -14.70 5.73 4.45
C LEU A 73 -14.82 6.90 3.47
N GLU A 74 -13.76 7.68 3.27
CA GLU A 74 -13.72 8.76 2.28
C GLU A 74 -13.95 8.22 0.86
N SER A 75 -13.30 7.11 0.51
CA SER A 75 -13.49 6.44 -0.78
C SER A 75 -14.93 5.95 -0.97
N ALA A 76 -15.56 5.42 0.08
CA ALA A 76 -16.95 5.00 0.05
C ALA A 76 -17.90 6.20 -0.12
N VAL A 77 -17.65 7.32 0.56
CA VAL A 77 -18.43 8.55 0.42
C VAL A 77 -18.31 9.10 -1.01
N ALA A 78 -17.11 9.15 -1.58
CA ALA A 78 -16.89 9.58 -2.97
C ALA A 78 -17.68 8.69 -3.95
N LEU A 79 -17.68 7.37 -3.73
CA LEU A 79 -18.42 6.42 -4.56
C LEU A 79 -19.93 6.59 -4.44
N ILE A 80 -20.45 6.80 -3.22
CA ILE A 80 -21.88 7.07 -2.98
C ILE A 80 -22.30 8.37 -3.69
N LEU A 81 -21.51 9.44 -3.56
CA LEU A 81 -21.80 10.71 -4.22
C LEU A 81 -21.77 10.57 -5.75
N CYS A 82 -20.83 9.79 -6.28
CA CYS A 82 -20.76 9.50 -7.71
C CYS A 82 -22.02 8.77 -8.20
N ILE A 83 -22.48 7.75 -7.48
CA ILE A 83 -23.74 7.05 -7.80
C ILE A 83 -24.94 8.00 -7.67
N TRP A 84 -25.00 8.80 -6.60
CA TRP A 84 -26.10 9.73 -6.36
C TRP A 84 -26.20 10.79 -7.47
N SER A 85 -25.06 11.24 -8.00
CA SER A 85 -25.02 12.23 -9.09
C SER A 85 -25.78 11.77 -10.33
N ALA A 86 -25.93 10.46 -10.55
CA ALA A 86 -26.68 9.90 -11.67
C ALA A 86 -28.21 10.07 -11.54
N PHE A 87 -28.71 10.32 -10.34
CA PHE A 87 -30.15 10.43 -10.04
C PHE A 87 -30.58 11.86 -9.68
N GLU A 88 -29.64 12.79 -9.52
CA GLU A 88 -29.91 14.15 -9.07
C GLU A 88 -30.13 15.09 -10.27
N PRO A 89 -31.26 15.82 -10.37
CA PRO A 89 -31.47 16.81 -11.42
C PRO A 89 -30.48 17.98 -11.36
N ASN A 90 -29.90 18.26 -10.19
CA ASN A 90 -28.86 19.28 -10.00
C ASN A 90 -27.45 18.65 -9.93
N ILE A 91 -27.02 18.08 -11.05
CA ILE A 91 -25.76 17.32 -11.20
C ILE A 91 -24.54 18.10 -10.70
N SER A 92 -24.48 19.42 -10.95
CA SER A 92 -23.26 20.22 -10.76
C SER A 92 -22.71 20.25 -9.32
N SER A 93 -23.58 20.26 -8.30
CA SER A 93 -23.15 20.31 -6.90
C SER A 93 -22.70 18.94 -6.39
N VAL A 94 -23.40 17.87 -6.78
CA VAL A 94 -23.08 16.50 -6.35
C VAL A 94 -21.83 15.98 -7.05
N THR A 95 -21.66 16.26 -8.34
CA THR A 95 -20.42 15.89 -9.07
C THR A 95 -19.21 16.60 -8.47
N ARG A 96 -19.32 17.89 -8.15
CA ARG A 96 -18.23 18.62 -7.47
C ARG A 96 -17.92 18.06 -6.08
N ALA A 97 -18.93 17.66 -5.32
CA ALA A 97 -18.71 17.01 -4.02
C ALA A 97 -18.02 15.64 -4.18
N ALA A 98 -18.39 14.86 -5.20
CA ALA A 98 -17.74 13.58 -5.50
C ALA A 98 -16.28 13.76 -5.92
N GLU A 99 -15.98 14.76 -6.76
CA GLU A 99 -14.61 15.10 -7.18
C GLU A 99 -13.73 15.47 -5.98
N VAL A 100 -14.21 16.35 -5.09
CA VAL A 100 -13.46 16.75 -3.89
C VAL A 100 -13.21 15.56 -2.96
N ALA A 101 -14.21 14.70 -2.74
CA ALA A 101 -14.06 13.51 -1.92
C ALA A 101 -13.08 12.50 -2.54
N PHE A 102 -13.11 12.34 -3.87
CA PHE A 102 -12.19 11.46 -4.59
C PHE A 102 -10.75 11.98 -4.58
N ASP A 103 -10.55 13.28 -4.72
CA ASP A 103 -9.23 13.91 -4.68
C ASP A 103 -8.60 13.77 -3.29
N ALA A 104 -9.39 13.99 -2.23
CA ALA A 104 -8.96 13.75 -0.85
C ALA A 104 -8.52 12.29 -0.62
N ALA A 105 -9.33 11.33 -1.05
CA ALA A 105 -9.00 9.91 -0.96
C ALA A 105 -7.77 9.54 -1.82
N SER A 106 -7.61 10.15 -2.98
CA SER A 106 -6.49 9.90 -3.91
C SER A 106 -5.16 10.39 -3.34
N ASN A 107 -5.17 11.57 -2.70
CA ASN A 107 -4.00 12.12 -2.01
C ASN A 107 -3.52 11.23 -0.86
N MET A 108 -4.42 10.42 -0.29
CA MET A 108 -4.10 9.46 0.76
C MET A 108 -3.64 8.09 0.24
N GLY A 109 -3.67 7.86 -1.07
CA GLY A 109 -3.28 6.59 -1.68
C GLY A 109 -1.84 6.17 -1.39
N LEU A 110 -0.88 7.09 -1.47
CA LEU A 110 0.53 6.78 -1.22
C LEU A 110 0.81 6.43 0.26
N PRO A 111 0.36 7.24 1.25
CA PRO A 111 0.51 6.89 2.67
C PRO A 111 -0.17 5.57 3.05
N VAL A 112 -1.38 5.32 2.53
CA VAL A 112 -2.10 4.05 2.75
C VAL A 112 -1.37 2.88 2.09
N GLY A 113 -0.87 3.06 0.86
CA GLY A 113 -0.06 2.08 0.15
C GLY A 113 1.18 1.67 0.95
N VAL A 114 1.87 2.61 1.58
CA VAL A 114 3.01 2.32 2.46
C VAL A 114 2.59 1.48 3.67
N ILE A 115 1.47 1.81 4.32
CA ILE A 115 0.95 1.05 5.45
C ILE A 115 0.59 -0.38 5.03
N LEU A 116 -0.11 -0.54 3.91
CA LEU A 116 -0.50 -1.86 3.40
C LEU A 116 0.73 -2.69 3.02
N THR A 117 1.69 -2.10 2.31
CA THR A 117 2.95 -2.78 1.97
C THR A 117 3.69 -3.20 3.25
N PHE A 118 3.79 -2.33 4.25
CA PHE A 118 4.46 -2.68 5.51
C PHE A 118 3.84 -3.90 6.21
N TYR A 119 2.50 -4.03 6.19
CA TYR A 119 1.81 -5.13 6.87
C TYR A 119 1.60 -6.39 6.03
N PHE A 120 1.43 -6.26 4.71
CA PHE A 120 1.07 -7.39 3.83
C PHE A 120 2.22 -7.86 2.92
N ALA A 121 3.22 -7.01 2.62
CA ALA A 121 4.34 -7.41 1.76
C ALA A 121 5.18 -8.55 2.33
N PRO A 122 5.49 -8.63 3.64
CA PRO A 122 6.31 -9.73 4.17
C PRO A 122 5.73 -11.12 3.89
N ASN A 123 4.40 -11.28 3.96
CA ASN A 123 3.73 -12.54 3.65
C ASN A 123 3.82 -12.91 2.17
N LYS A 124 3.75 -11.91 1.27
CA LYS A 124 3.83 -12.14 -0.18
C LYS A 124 5.24 -12.37 -0.66
N ILE A 125 6.21 -11.67 -0.07
CA ILE A 125 7.63 -11.88 -0.33
C ILE A 125 8.07 -13.27 0.16
N SER A 126 7.60 -13.73 1.31
CA SER A 126 7.92 -15.10 1.79
C SER A 126 7.31 -16.18 0.91
N GLU A 127 6.08 -15.98 0.43
CA GLU A 127 5.42 -16.89 -0.51
C GLU A 127 6.17 -16.95 -1.86
N ALA A 128 6.60 -15.79 -2.39
CA ALA A 128 7.39 -15.71 -3.61
C ALA A 128 8.78 -16.37 -3.44
N ALA A 129 9.46 -16.13 -2.33
CA ALA A 129 10.74 -16.76 -2.01
C ALA A 129 10.62 -18.28 -1.89
N ALA A 130 9.57 -18.78 -1.23
CA ALA A 130 9.31 -20.22 -1.12
C ALA A 130 9.09 -20.88 -2.50
N ARG A 131 8.33 -20.24 -3.39
CA ARG A 131 8.13 -20.72 -4.77
C ARG A 131 9.44 -20.74 -5.57
N TYR A 132 10.27 -19.71 -5.42
CA TYR A 132 11.58 -19.65 -6.07
C TYR A 132 12.51 -20.79 -5.61
N HIS A 133 12.55 -21.09 -4.31
CA HIS A 133 13.32 -22.21 -3.79
C HIS A 133 12.82 -23.58 -4.29
N MET A 134 11.50 -23.77 -4.39
CA MET A 134 10.93 -25.00 -4.96
C MET A 134 11.25 -25.17 -6.45
N ALA A 135 11.18 -24.08 -7.23
CA ALA A 135 11.51 -24.10 -8.66
C ALA A 135 13.00 -24.38 -8.93
N ARG A 136 13.89 -23.99 -8.00
CA ARG A 136 15.32 -24.26 -8.09
C ARG A 136 15.67 -25.69 -7.65
N SER A 137 14.93 -26.30 -6.73
CA SER A 137 15.16 -27.68 -6.29
C SER A 137 14.67 -28.75 -7.25
N THR A 138 13.79 -28.41 -8.19
CA THR A 138 13.31 -29.32 -9.25
C THR A 138 14.15 -29.26 -10.52
N SER A 139 15.06 -28.29 -10.63
CA SER A 139 15.99 -28.12 -11.77
C SER A 139 17.38 -28.73 -11.55
N SER A 140 17.57 -29.52 -10.49
CA SER A 140 18.81 -30.23 -10.13
C SER A 140 18.52 -31.69 -9.90
#